data_AF-A0A7S0N6S8-F1
#
_entry.id   AF-A0A7S0N6S8-F1
#
_cell.length_a   1.000
_cell.length_b   1.000
_cell.length_c   1.000
_cell.angle_alpha   90.00
_cell.angle_beta   90.00
_cell.angle_gamma   90.00
#
_symmetry.space_group_name_H-M   'P 1'
#
loop_
_entity.id
_entity.type
_entity.pdbx_description
1 polymer ?
#
loop_
_entity_poly.entity_id
_entity_poly.type
_entity_poly.pdbx_seq_one_letter_code
_entity_poly.pdbx_strand_id
1 'polypeptide(L)'
;CDESTARFYRDELGLDMNPAAPPPRPLRPQSAVIVPPHNGFGKEEDARQNCLSLHPKPPRQNVIRLLENKGKLLRFVAKIENATGFDVERVFVVSYFLDSDELSIFEPPVKNSGRSGGKFAERCKVRKPGSMDYYAEADVYLGARIVVNTRVFVLVDADEYTLQYMEAHPEVFPLADAASIARRVQASAGGADRELRRLDPGGSGEVAPEDFKAALMASVPGLQ
;
A
#
# COMPACT_ATOMS: atom_id res chain seq x y z
N CYS A 1 49.16 33.52 4.75
CA CYS A 1 50.45 34.12 5.09
C CYS A 1 50.55 35.49 4.44
N ASP A 2 51.08 36.46 5.16
CA ASP A 2 51.51 37.75 4.63
C ASP A 2 52.78 37.58 3.77
N GLU A 3 53.06 38.56 2.91
CA GLU A 3 54.08 38.44 1.86
C GLU A 3 55.51 38.32 2.40
N SER A 4 55.81 39.05 3.48
CA SER A 4 57.08 39.00 4.21
C SER A 4 57.41 37.59 4.70
N THR A 5 56.44 36.96 5.36
CA THR A 5 56.58 35.61 5.89
C THR A 5 56.75 34.60 4.76
N ALA A 6 55.98 34.72 3.66
CA ALA A 6 56.10 33.82 2.51
C ALA A 6 57.49 33.85 1.83
N ARG A 7 58.12 35.03 1.74
CA ARG A 7 59.49 35.18 1.19
C ARG A 7 60.54 34.53 2.06
N PHE A 8 60.50 34.75 3.38
CA PHE A 8 61.45 34.13 4.32
C PHE A 8 61.47 32.60 4.21
N TYR A 9 60.29 31.95 4.22
CA TYR A 9 60.20 30.49 4.11
C TYR A 9 60.66 29.96 2.74
N ARG A 10 60.49 30.74 1.67
CA ARG A 10 60.98 30.39 0.33
C ARG A 10 62.51 30.45 0.25
N ASP A 11 63.10 31.53 0.74
CA ASP A 11 64.51 31.83 0.53
C ASP A 11 65.42 31.09 1.52
N GLU A 12 65.03 30.99 2.80
CA GLU A 12 65.87 30.33 3.82
C GLU A 12 65.60 28.83 3.96
N LEU A 13 64.36 28.40 3.76
CA LEU A 13 63.95 27.01 4.01
C LEU A 13 63.57 26.26 2.73
N GLY A 14 63.56 26.92 1.56
CA GLY A 14 63.20 26.31 0.27
C GLY A 14 61.74 25.86 0.17
N LEU A 15 60.86 26.35 1.07
CA LEU A 15 59.47 25.92 1.18
C LEU A 15 58.55 26.99 0.57
N ASP A 16 57.85 26.65 -0.52
CA ASP A 16 56.90 27.56 -1.15
C ASP A 16 55.55 27.56 -0.43
N MET A 17 55.30 28.62 0.34
CA MET A 17 54.11 28.79 1.19
C MET A 17 52.95 29.46 0.44
N ASN A 18 52.78 29.16 -0.84
CA ASN A 18 51.72 29.73 -1.66
C ASN A 18 50.35 29.42 -1.01
N PRO A 19 49.49 30.42 -0.75
CA PRO A 19 48.25 30.17 -0.03
C PRO A 19 47.37 29.23 -0.87
N ALA A 20 47.10 28.03 -0.34
CA ALA A 20 46.09 27.15 -0.89
C ALA A 20 44.78 27.95 -1.00
N ALA A 21 44.09 27.82 -2.14
CA ALA A 21 42.80 28.47 -2.32
C ALA A 21 41.91 28.14 -1.12
N PRO A 22 41.22 29.14 -0.52
CA PRO A 22 40.34 28.86 0.60
C PRO A 22 39.35 27.77 0.18
N PRO A 23 39.04 26.81 1.07
CA PRO A 23 38.08 25.77 0.73
C PRO A 23 36.78 26.43 0.26
N PRO A 24 36.10 25.85 -0.76
CA PRO A 24 34.84 26.40 -1.23
C PRO A 24 33.90 26.53 -0.04
N ARG A 25 33.24 27.69 0.07
CA ARG A 25 32.28 27.91 1.16
C ARG A 25 31.21 26.82 1.07
N PRO A 26 30.80 26.22 2.21
CA PRO A 26 29.71 25.26 2.18
C PRO A 26 28.49 25.94 1.56
N LEU A 27 27.84 25.26 0.62
CA LEU A 27 26.61 25.74 0.03
C LEU A 27 25.61 26.01 1.17
N ARG A 28 25.05 27.22 1.21
CA ARG A 28 24.00 27.51 2.18
C ARG A 28 22.85 26.54 1.91
N PRO A 29 22.29 25.90 2.96
CA PRO A 29 21.09 25.10 2.77
C PRO A 29 20.02 26.02 2.18
N GLN A 30 19.48 25.62 1.04
CA GLN A 30 18.32 26.32 0.50
C GLN A 30 17.19 26.17 1.52
N SER A 31 16.51 27.28 1.85
CA SER A 31 15.34 27.22 2.70
C SER A 31 14.32 26.26 2.08
N ALA A 32 13.93 25.23 2.81
CA ALA A 32 12.91 24.30 2.33
C ALA A 32 11.62 25.09 2.05
N VAL A 33 11.09 24.97 0.84
CA VAL A 33 9.76 25.48 0.53
C VAL A 33 8.75 24.60 1.26
N ILE A 34 8.18 25.11 2.34
CA ILE A 34 7.11 24.43 3.06
C ILE A 34 5.84 24.65 2.25
N VAL A 35 5.35 23.59 1.61
CA VAL A 35 4.05 23.63 0.91
C VAL A 35 2.95 23.74 1.97
N PRO A 36 2.06 24.73 1.87
CA PRO A 36 0.96 24.87 2.83
C PRO A 36 0.02 23.66 2.76
N PRO A 37 -0.72 23.38 3.84
CA PRO A 37 -1.73 22.32 3.83
C PRO A 37 -2.80 22.61 2.76
N HIS A 38 -3.33 21.54 2.18
CA HIS A 38 -4.37 21.63 1.16
C HIS A 38 -5.62 22.34 1.69
N ASN A 39 -6.19 23.25 0.88
CA ASN A 39 -7.32 24.11 1.25
C ASN A 39 -8.71 23.45 1.10
N GLY A 40 -8.77 22.18 0.68
CA GLY A 40 -10.01 21.40 0.56
C GLY A 40 -10.73 21.55 -0.79
N PHE A 41 -10.17 22.31 -1.74
CA PHE A 41 -10.75 22.49 -3.07
C PHE A 41 -9.89 21.85 -4.16
N GLY A 42 -10.51 21.05 -5.03
CA GLY A 42 -9.84 20.39 -6.13
C GLY A 42 -9.01 19.17 -5.70
N LYS A 43 -8.14 18.69 -6.59
CA LYS A 43 -7.20 17.60 -6.28
C LYS A 43 -5.95 18.17 -5.62
N GLU A 44 -5.40 17.44 -4.65
CA GLU A 44 -4.20 17.86 -3.92
C GLU A 44 -2.99 18.06 -4.83
N GLU A 45 -2.81 17.18 -5.81
CA GLU A 45 -1.74 17.27 -6.82
C GLU A 45 -1.81 18.56 -7.66
N ASP A 46 -3.02 19.01 -7.97
CA ASP A 46 -3.29 20.21 -8.76
C ASP A 46 -3.13 21.48 -7.90
N ALA A 47 -3.69 21.47 -6.69
CA ALA A 47 -3.53 22.55 -5.72
C ALA A 47 -2.05 22.78 -5.35
N ARG A 48 -1.25 21.71 -5.29
CA ARG A 48 0.19 21.79 -5.04
C ARG A 48 0.91 22.55 -6.15
N GLN A 49 0.51 22.42 -7.41
CA GLN A 49 1.14 23.16 -8.53
C GLN A 49 0.95 24.67 -8.40
N ASN A 50 -0.17 25.10 -7.83
CA ASN A 50 -0.44 26.53 -7.55
C ASN A 50 0.54 27.13 -6.52
N CYS A 51 1.09 26.31 -5.62
CA CYS A 51 2.08 26.75 -4.64
C CYS A 51 3.52 26.70 -5.16
N LEU A 52 3.78 26.00 -6.27
CA LEU A 52 5.11 25.81 -6.83
C LEU A 52 5.47 26.83 -7.93
N SER A 53 4.47 27.37 -8.63
CA SER A 53 4.66 28.28 -9.77
C SER A 53 3.53 29.30 -9.82
N LEU A 54 3.85 30.54 -10.20
CA LEU A 54 2.85 31.61 -10.41
C LEU A 54 1.80 31.25 -11.47
N HIS A 55 2.24 30.52 -12.51
CA HIS A 55 1.35 29.96 -13.53
C HIS A 55 1.23 28.46 -13.25
N PRO A 56 0.07 27.97 -12.76
CA PRO A 56 -0.09 26.57 -12.44
C PRO A 56 -0.02 25.75 -13.73
N LYS A 57 0.81 24.72 -13.70
CA LYS A 57 0.93 23.75 -14.79
C LYS A 57 0.16 22.49 -14.41
N PRO A 58 -0.55 21.85 -15.35
CA PRO A 58 -1.20 20.57 -15.06
C PRO A 58 -0.19 19.57 -14.49
N PRO A 59 -0.54 18.82 -13.43
CA PRO A 59 0.35 17.82 -12.87
C PRO A 59 0.65 16.75 -13.93
N ARG A 60 1.92 16.33 -14.00
CA ARG A 60 2.34 15.26 -14.89
C ARG A 60 1.83 13.93 -14.35
N GLN A 61 1.04 13.23 -15.14
CA GLN A 61 0.57 11.88 -14.82
C GLN A 61 1.65 10.84 -15.15
N ASN A 62 1.69 9.75 -14.39
CA ASN A 62 2.57 8.62 -14.66
C ASN A 62 2.05 7.83 -15.86
N VAL A 63 2.39 8.31 -17.06
CA VAL A 63 1.87 7.76 -18.33
C VAL A 63 2.23 6.29 -18.56
N ILE A 64 3.41 5.85 -18.10
CA ILE A 64 3.84 4.45 -18.20
C ILE A 64 2.85 3.56 -17.45
N ARG A 65 2.62 3.88 -16.18
CA ARG A 65 1.66 3.19 -15.32
C ARG A 65 0.25 3.20 -15.91
N LEU A 66 -0.19 4.36 -16.40
CA LEU A 66 -1.52 4.50 -17.00
C LEU A 66 -1.69 3.58 -18.22
N LEU A 67 -0.66 3.41 -19.04
CA LEU A 67 -0.71 2.57 -20.24
C LEU A 67 -0.60 1.07 -19.90
N GLU A 68 0.31 0.70 -19.01
CA GLU A 68 0.56 -0.70 -18.62
C GLU A 68 -0.59 -1.31 -17.82
N ASN A 69 -1.24 -0.50 -16.98
CA ASN A 69 -2.33 -0.93 -16.10
C ASN A 69 -3.71 -0.51 -16.59
N LYS A 70 -3.82 0.00 -17.82
CA LYS A 70 -5.10 0.45 -18.38
C LYS A 70 -6.13 -0.67 -18.37
N GLY A 71 -7.24 -0.44 -17.66
CA GLY A 71 -8.34 -1.41 -17.56
C GLY A 71 -8.07 -2.59 -16.63
N LYS A 72 -6.91 -2.66 -15.98
CA LYS A 72 -6.63 -3.64 -14.93
C LYS A 72 -7.14 -3.09 -13.60
N LEU A 73 -7.88 -3.92 -12.87
CA LEU A 73 -8.40 -3.59 -11.55
C LEU A 73 -8.39 -4.84 -10.69
N LEU A 74 -8.20 -4.65 -9.39
CA LEU A 74 -8.34 -5.71 -8.40
C LEU A 74 -9.74 -5.64 -7.81
N ARG A 75 -10.43 -6.77 -7.73
CA ARG A 75 -11.81 -6.85 -7.28
C ARG A 75 -11.92 -7.77 -6.08
N PHE A 76 -12.50 -7.22 -5.03
CA PHE A 76 -12.70 -7.90 -3.76
C PHE A 76 -14.18 -7.92 -3.39
N VAL A 77 -14.60 -9.01 -2.76
CA VAL A 77 -15.84 -9.06 -2.01
C VAL A 77 -15.56 -8.53 -0.61
N ALA A 78 -16.42 -7.66 -0.11
CA ALA A 78 -16.26 -7.04 1.18
C ALA A 78 -17.55 -7.08 2.01
N LYS A 79 -17.38 -7.12 3.33
CA LYS A 79 -18.46 -6.99 4.31
C LYS A 79 -18.15 -5.85 5.28
N ILE A 80 -19.19 -5.25 5.85
CA ILE A 80 -19.03 -4.21 6.85
C ILE A 80 -18.60 -4.85 8.18
N GLU A 81 -17.52 -4.33 8.78
CA GLU A 81 -17.09 -4.72 10.13
C GLU A 81 -18.11 -4.21 11.16
N ASN A 82 -18.43 -5.04 12.16
CA ASN A 82 -19.41 -4.71 13.21
C ASN A 82 -20.78 -4.31 12.65
N ALA A 83 -21.20 -4.90 11.53
CA ALA A 83 -22.51 -4.67 10.97
C ALA A 83 -23.63 -5.07 11.96
N THR A 84 -24.69 -4.28 12.00
CA THR A 84 -25.85 -4.51 12.89
C THR A 84 -27.15 -4.55 12.10
N GLY A 85 -28.08 -5.42 12.50
CA GLY A 85 -29.38 -5.55 11.86
C GLY A 85 -29.25 -5.91 10.37
N PHE A 86 -29.89 -5.12 9.51
CA PHE A 86 -29.91 -5.36 8.06
C PHE A 86 -28.56 -5.17 7.36
N ASP A 87 -27.56 -4.56 8.00
CA ASP A 87 -26.25 -4.36 7.38
C ASP A 87 -25.39 -5.65 7.36
N VAL A 88 -25.75 -6.66 8.16
CA VAL A 88 -24.98 -7.92 8.31
C VAL A 88 -24.97 -8.74 7.02
N GLU A 89 -26.10 -8.76 6.31
CA GLU A 89 -26.26 -9.54 5.08
C GLU A 89 -25.75 -8.81 3.83
N ARG A 90 -25.37 -7.53 3.97
CA ARG A 90 -24.94 -6.70 2.84
C ARG A 90 -23.54 -7.12 2.40
N VAL A 91 -23.42 -7.36 1.10
CA VAL A 91 -22.16 -7.69 0.45
C VAL A 91 -21.81 -6.57 -0.52
N PHE A 92 -20.54 -6.19 -0.52
CA PHE A 92 -20.02 -5.12 -1.36
C PHE A 92 -18.93 -5.68 -2.27
N VAL A 93 -18.75 -5.03 -3.41
CA VAL A 93 -17.65 -5.25 -4.34
C VAL A 93 -16.76 -4.03 -4.27
N VAL A 94 -15.55 -4.20 -3.78
CA VAL A 94 -14.51 -3.16 -3.74
C VAL A 94 -13.63 -3.35 -4.96
N SER A 95 -13.49 -2.33 -5.78
CA SER A 95 -12.60 -2.33 -6.95
C SER A 95 -11.47 -1.34 -6.77
N TYR A 96 -10.22 -1.82 -6.86
CA TYR A 96 -9.01 -1.00 -6.85
C TYR A 96 -8.47 -0.86 -8.27
N PHE A 97 -8.27 0.38 -8.73
CA PHE A 97 -7.83 0.68 -10.08
C PHE A 97 -6.30 0.87 -10.12
N LEU A 98 -5.60 -0.07 -10.78
CA LEU A 98 -4.12 -0.12 -10.81
C LEU A 98 -3.48 1.01 -11.64
N ASP A 99 -4.26 1.69 -12.48
CA ASP A 99 -3.83 2.82 -13.29
C ASP A 99 -3.81 4.14 -12.51
N SER A 100 -4.72 4.35 -11.54
CA SER A 100 -4.91 5.63 -10.85
C SER A 100 -4.82 5.63 -9.32
N ASP A 101 -4.61 4.48 -8.67
CA ASP A 101 -4.69 4.31 -7.21
C ASP A 101 -6.04 4.77 -6.62
N GLU A 102 -7.11 4.51 -7.34
CA GLU A 102 -8.47 4.87 -6.91
C GLU A 102 -9.24 3.62 -6.49
N LEU A 103 -10.23 3.83 -5.62
CA LEU A 103 -11.13 2.80 -5.12
C LEU A 103 -12.56 3.15 -5.52
N SER A 104 -13.36 2.13 -5.83
CA SER A 104 -14.83 2.26 -5.89
C SER A 104 -15.48 1.14 -5.11
N ILE A 105 -16.67 1.41 -4.57
CA ILE A 105 -17.45 0.43 -3.81
C ILE A 105 -18.83 0.33 -4.43
N PHE A 106 -19.23 -0.88 -4.79
CA PHE A 106 -20.52 -1.18 -5.39
C PHE A 106 -21.25 -2.27 -4.59
N GLU A 107 -22.52 -2.05 -4.28
CA GLU A 107 -23.40 -3.03 -3.66
C GLU A 107 -24.25 -3.71 -4.75
N PRO A 108 -24.05 -5.00 -5.02
CA PRO A 108 -24.88 -5.72 -5.99
C PRO A 108 -26.36 -5.71 -5.59
N PRO A 109 -27.30 -5.52 -6.54
CA PRO A 109 -28.72 -5.54 -6.24
C PRO A 109 -29.19 -6.97 -5.90
N VAL A 110 -29.81 -7.13 -4.72
CA VAL A 110 -30.36 -8.40 -4.25
C VAL A 110 -31.89 -8.38 -4.34
N LYS A 111 -32.47 -9.36 -5.05
CA LYS A 111 -33.94 -9.51 -5.16
C LYS A 111 -34.56 -9.73 -3.79
N ASN A 112 -35.74 -9.14 -3.56
CA ASN A 112 -36.51 -9.26 -2.32
C ASN A 112 -35.81 -8.73 -1.05
N SER A 113 -34.68 -8.01 -1.17
CA SER A 113 -33.98 -7.40 -0.03
C SER A 113 -34.67 -6.12 0.50
N GLY A 114 -35.63 -5.57 -0.26
CA GLY A 114 -36.25 -4.28 0.04
C GLY A 114 -35.32 -3.08 -0.16
N ARG A 115 -34.14 -3.26 -0.77
CA ARG A 115 -33.15 -2.21 -1.00
C ARG A 115 -32.72 -2.17 -2.46
N SER A 116 -32.52 -0.95 -2.98
CA SER A 116 -31.81 -0.75 -4.23
C SER A 116 -30.31 -0.87 -3.96
N GLY A 117 -29.65 -1.88 -4.53
CA GLY A 117 -28.19 -1.88 -4.63
C GLY A 117 -27.69 -0.73 -5.52
N GLY A 118 -26.38 -0.56 -5.62
CA GLY A 118 -25.79 0.48 -6.44
C GLY A 118 -24.40 0.91 -5.99
N LYS A 119 -23.92 2.02 -6.55
CA LYS A 119 -22.62 2.62 -6.22
C LYS A 119 -22.68 3.19 -4.80
N PHE A 120 -21.96 2.57 -3.88
CA PHE A 120 -21.79 3.04 -2.50
C PHE A 120 -20.73 4.15 -2.42
N ALA A 121 -19.63 3.98 -3.15
CA ALA A 121 -18.59 5.00 -3.30
C ALA A 121 -18.16 5.09 -4.77
N GLU A 122 -18.10 6.31 -5.28
CA GLU A 122 -17.56 6.58 -6.61
C GLU A 122 -16.05 6.34 -6.67
N ARG A 123 -15.54 6.07 -7.88
CA ARG A 123 -14.11 5.94 -8.15
C ARG A 123 -13.41 7.22 -7.71
N CYS A 124 -12.66 7.14 -6.61
CA CYS A 124 -11.87 8.24 -6.09
C CYS A 124 -10.69 7.73 -5.28
N LYS A 125 -9.71 8.61 -5.02
CA LYS A 125 -8.62 8.31 -4.09
C LYS A 125 -9.17 8.41 -2.66
N VAL A 126 -8.97 7.36 -1.88
CA VAL A 126 -9.43 7.28 -0.49
C VAL A 126 -8.23 7.40 0.45
N ARG A 127 -8.34 8.28 1.45
CA ARG A 127 -7.31 8.45 2.48
C ARG A 127 -7.44 7.40 3.58
N LYS A 128 -6.30 6.99 4.11
CA LYS A 128 -6.24 6.12 5.29
C LYS A 128 -6.77 6.88 6.51
N PRO A 129 -7.46 6.19 7.44
CA PRO A 129 -7.97 6.82 8.65
C PRO A 129 -6.82 7.41 9.46
N GLY A 130 -6.89 8.71 9.78
CA GLY A 130 -5.88 9.39 10.59
C GLY A 130 -4.55 9.70 9.89
N SER A 131 -4.39 9.38 8.60
CA SER A 131 -3.22 9.78 7.80
C SER A 131 -3.61 10.70 6.64
N MET A 132 -2.63 11.46 6.14
CA MET A 132 -2.73 12.18 4.88
C MET A 132 -2.56 11.24 3.67
N ASP A 133 -2.04 10.04 3.90
CA ASP A 133 -1.73 9.07 2.85
C ASP A 133 -2.99 8.43 2.27
N TYR A 134 -2.93 8.12 0.98
CA TYR A 134 -3.96 7.36 0.29
C TYR A 134 -3.73 5.86 0.44
N TYR A 135 -4.81 5.07 0.32
CA TYR A 135 -4.68 3.62 0.18
C TYR A 135 -3.87 3.29 -1.09
N ALA A 136 -2.84 2.48 -0.92
CA ALA A 136 -2.01 1.96 -1.99
C ALA A 136 -2.34 0.50 -2.25
N GLU A 137 -1.79 -0.04 -3.34
CA GLU A 137 -1.98 -1.41 -3.79
C GLU A 137 -1.65 -2.44 -2.69
N ALA A 138 -0.53 -2.24 -1.98
CA ALA A 138 -0.08 -3.10 -0.88
C ALA A 138 -1.05 -3.12 0.33
N ASP A 139 -1.94 -2.13 0.46
CA ASP A 139 -2.93 -2.08 1.54
C ASP A 139 -4.19 -2.90 1.22
N VAL A 140 -4.36 -3.36 -0.02
CA VAL A 140 -5.58 -4.02 -0.51
C VAL A 140 -5.34 -5.51 -0.68
N TYR A 141 -5.45 -6.26 0.41
CA TYR A 141 -5.27 -7.72 0.44
C TYR A 141 -6.42 -8.41 1.19
N LEU A 142 -6.55 -9.73 1.07
CA LEU A 142 -7.57 -10.49 1.79
C LEU A 142 -7.41 -10.35 3.31
N GLY A 143 -8.50 -9.99 3.99
CA GLY A 143 -8.54 -9.65 5.41
C GLY A 143 -8.21 -8.18 5.72
N ALA A 144 -7.81 -7.37 4.74
CA ALA A 144 -7.55 -5.96 4.95
C ALA A 144 -8.83 -5.17 5.32
N ARG A 145 -8.64 -4.09 6.08
CA ARG A 145 -9.69 -3.18 6.55
C ARG A 145 -9.60 -1.85 5.82
N ILE A 146 -10.56 -1.59 4.93
CA ILE A 146 -10.64 -0.34 4.16
C ILE A 146 -11.73 0.55 4.74
N VAL A 147 -11.37 1.77 5.15
CA VAL A 147 -12.30 2.72 5.76
C VAL A 147 -12.77 3.72 4.71
N VAL A 148 -14.06 3.72 4.40
CA VAL A 148 -14.67 4.66 3.44
C VAL A 148 -15.97 5.20 4.03
N ASN A 149 -16.15 6.53 4.02
CA ASN A 149 -17.35 7.20 4.53
C ASN A 149 -17.76 6.70 5.93
N THR A 150 -16.80 6.68 6.86
CA THR A 150 -16.93 6.20 8.26
C THR A 150 -17.32 4.73 8.45
N ARG A 151 -17.42 3.94 7.37
CA ARG A 151 -17.64 2.49 7.44
C ARG A 151 -16.34 1.74 7.20
N VAL A 152 -16.15 0.64 7.93
CA VAL A 152 -15.01 -0.25 7.77
C VAL A 152 -15.45 -1.45 6.94
N PHE A 153 -14.79 -1.66 5.81
CA PHE A 153 -15.01 -2.78 4.91
C PHE A 153 -13.88 -3.79 5.09
N VAL A 154 -14.21 -5.02 5.45
CA VAL A 154 -13.28 -6.14 5.50
C VAL A 154 -13.33 -6.86 4.17
N LEU A 155 -12.18 -6.97 3.50
CA LEU A 155 -12.06 -7.72 2.25
C LEU A 155 -12.06 -9.22 2.59
N VAL A 156 -13.12 -9.92 2.22
CA VAL A 156 -13.33 -11.32 2.62
C VAL A 156 -12.96 -12.31 1.52
N ASP A 157 -13.08 -11.89 0.26
CA ASP A 157 -12.82 -12.74 -0.90
C ASP A 157 -12.33 -11.87 -2.07
N ALA A 158 -11.77 -12.49 -3.10
CA ALA A 158 -11.23 -11.82 -4.28
C ALA A 158 -11.57 -12.61 -5.55
N ASP A 159 -11.61 -11.92 -6.69
CA ASP A 159 -11.75 -12.62 -7.96
C ASP A 159 -10.44 -13.35 -8.36
N GLU A 160 -10.57 -14.34 -9.24
CA GLU A 160 -9.45 -15.17 -9.67
C GLU A 160 -8.30 -14.34 -10.28
N TYR A 161 -8.65 -13.32 -11.06
CA TYR A 161 -7.67 -12.39 -11.62
C TYR A 161 -6.86 -11.68 -10.54
N THR A 162 -7.52 -11.19 -9.50
CA THR A 162 -6.88 -10.51 -8.37
C THR A 162 -5.95 -11.45 -7.62
N LEU A 163 -6.37 -12.69 -7.37
CA LEU A 163 -5.53 -13.69 -6.71
C LEU A 163 -4.26 -13.98 -7.52
N GLN A 164 -4.41 -14.26 -8.82
CA GLN A 164 -3.27 -14.50 -9.71
C GLN A 164 -2.33 -13.28 -9.79
N TYR A 165 -2.91 -12.08 -9.81
CA TYR A 165 -2.13 -10.85 -9.84
C TYR A 165 -1.33 -10.66 -8.54
N MET A 166 -1.94 -10.90 -7.38
CA MET A 166 -1.26 -10.78 -6.09
C MET A 166 -0.14 -11.83 -5.93
N GLU A 167 -0.37 -13.06 -6.37
CA GLU A 167 0.65 -14.12 -6.37
C GLU A 167 1.84 -13.81 -7.30
N ALA A 168 1.59 -13.16 -8.43
CA ALA A 168 2.61 -12.76 -9.39
C ALA A 168 3.48 -11.57 -8.92
N HIS A 169 3.03 -10.80 -7.93
CA HIS A 169 3.71 -9.61 -7.40
C HIS A 169 3.98 -9.72 -5.89
N PRO A 170 4.78 -10.71 -5.44
CA PRO A 170 5.05 -10.94 -4.02
C PRO A 170 5.79 -9.79 -3.33
N GLU A 171 6.47 -8.92 -4.09
CA GLU A 171 7.12 -7.71 -3.59
C GLU A 171 6.13 -6.66 -3.07
N VAL A 172 4.93 -6.60 -3.67
CA VAL A 172 3.84 -5.73 -3.23
C VAL A 172 2.94 -6.47 -2.25
N PHE A 173 2.68 -7.76 -2.50
CA PHE A 173 1.79 -8.61 -1.73
C PHE A 173 2.56 -9.76 -1.04
N PRO A 174 3.32 -9.47 0.03
CA PRO A 174 4.07 -10.52 0.74
C PRO A 174 3.16 -11.55 1.42
N LEU A 175 1.87 -11.23 1.61
CA LEU A 175 0.87 -12.12 2.17
C LEU A 175 0.29 -13.11 1.16
N ALA A 176 0.54 -12.93 -0.14
CA ALA A 176 0.12 -13.83 -1.21
C ALA A 176 1.23 -14.80 -1.65
N ASP A 177 2.47 -14.65 -1.16
CA ASP A 177 3.58 -15.53 -1.53
C ASP A 177 3.46 -16.90 -0.86
N ALA A 178 2.99 -17.89 -1.62
CA ALA A 178 2.83 -19.27 -1.19
C ALA A 178 4.12 -19.87 -0.60
N ALA A 179 5.30 -19.55 -1.14
CA ALA A 179 6.56 -20.11 -0.65
C ALA A 179 6.94 -19.54 0.72
N SER A 180 6.67 -18.26 0.96
CA SER A 180 6.85 -17.63 2.28
C SER A 180 5.83 -18.13 3.29
N ILE A 181 4.58 -18.31 2.88
CA ILE A 181 3.52 -18.87 3.74
C ILE A 181 3.87 -20.30 4.13
N ALA A 182 4.23 -21.16 3.17
CA ALA A 182 4.60 -22.55 3.44
C ALA A 182 5.76 -22.65 4.44
N ARG A 183 6.81 -21.82 4.30
CA ARG A 183 7.92 -21.77 5.25
C ARG A 183 7.48 -21.35 6.65
N ARG A 184 6.61 -20.34 6.77
CA ARG A 184 6.06 -19.89 8.07
C ARG A 184 5.18 -20.95 8.72
N VAL A 185 4.35 -21.61 7.92
CA VAL A 185 3.50 -22.72 8.37
C VAL A 185 4.39 -23.87 8.83
N GLN A 186 5.36 -24.33 8.04
CA GLN A 186 6.30 -25.39 8.44
C GLN A 186 7.03 -25.09 9.75
N ALA A 187 7.48 -23.85 9.95
CA ALA A 187 8.14 -23.45 11.20
C ALA A 187 7.20 -23.49 12.41
N SER A 188 5.89 -23.28 12.21
CA SER A 188 4.87 -23.19 13.27
C SER A 188 4.02 -24.47 13.39
N ALA A 189 4.10 -25.38 12.42
CA ALA A 189 3.19 -26.53 12.24
C ALA A 189 3.47 -27.70 13.17
N GLY A 190 4.45 -27.62 14.08
CA GLY A 190 4.72 -28.68 15.05
C GLY A 190 3.49 -29.09 15.88
N GLY A 191 2.55 -28.16 16.10
CA GLY A 191 1.24 -28.45 16.72
C GLY A 191 0.16 -28.91 15.73
N ALA A 192 0.16 -28.41 14.50
CA ALA A 192 -0.87 -28.67 13.49
C ALA A 192 -0.72 -30.05 12.81
N ASP A 193 0.51 -30.57 12.67
CA ASP A 193 0.80 -31.84 11.99
C ASP A 193 0.01 -33.02 12.58
N ARG A 194 -0.14 -33.08 13.91
CA ARG A 194 -0.93 -34.13 14.57
C ARG A 194 -2.41 -34.05 14.19
N GLU A 195 -2.96 -32.85 14.10
CA GLU A 195 -4.38 -32.65 13.82
C GLU A 195 -4.68 -32.88 12.34
N LEU A 196 -3.81 -32.43 11.45
CA LEU A 196 -3.91 -32.68 10.01
C LEU A 196 -3.86 -34.19 9.70
N ARG A 197 -2.98 -34.95 10.37
CA ARG A 197 -2.94 -36.42 10.21
C ARG A 197 -4.17 -37.14 10.75
N ARG A 198 -4.90 -36.54 11.70
CA ARG A 198 -6.18 -37.10 12.17
C ARG A 198 -7.30 -36.88 11.16
N LEU A 199 -7.26 -35.77 10.43
CA LEU A 199 -8.22 -35.43 9.39
C LEU A 199 -8.01 -36.28 8.12
N ASP A 200 -6.81 -36.81 7.90
CA ASP A 200 -6.48 -37.74 6.81
C ASP A 200 -6.09 -39.14 7.34
N PRO A 201 -7.06 -39.94 7.85
CA PRO A 201 -6.78 -41.29 8.34
C PRO A 201 -6.34 -42.26 7.23
N GLY A 202 -6.60 -41.91 5.97
CA GLY A 202 -6.19 -42.69 4.80
C GLY A 202 -4.75 -42.45 4.34
N GLY A 203 -4.09 -41.40 4.85
CA GLY A 203 -2.74 -41.02 4.42
C GLY A 203 -2.68 -40.58 2.95
N SER A 204 -3.77 -40.02 2.43
CA SER A 204 -3.86 -39.48 1.07
C SER A 204 -2.95 -38.27 0.84
N GLY A 205 -2.60 -37.54 1.91
CA GLY A 205 -1.87 -36.29 1.85
C GLY A 205 -2.75 -35.08 1.52
N GLU A 206 -4.08 -35.26 1.43
CA GLU A 206 -5.04 -34.22 1.09
C GLU A 206 -6.04 -34.00 2.23
N VAL A 207 -6.41 -32.74 2.46
CA VAL A 207 -7.40 -32.34 3.48
C VAL A 207 -8.30 -31.26 2.88
N ALA A 208 -9.58 -31.25 3.24
CA ALA A 208 -10.50 -30.21 2.78
C ALA A 208 -10.04 -28.81 3.25
N PRO A 209 -10.19 -27.75 2.43
CA PRO A 209 -9.68 -26.41 2.76
C PRO A 209 -10.23 -25.84 4.08
N GLU A 210 -11.49 -26.09 4.38
CA GLU A 210 -12.14 -25.63 5.62
C GLU A 210 -11.56 -26.34 6.86
N ASP A 211 -11.35 -27.65 6.77
CA ASP A 211 -10.77 -28.45 7.85
C ASP A 211 -9.29 -28.10 8.07
N PHE A 212 -8.55 -27.88 6.98
CA PHE A 212 -7.17 -27.39 7.01
C PHE A 212 -7.08 -26.02 7.70
N LYS A 213 -7.97 -25.08 7.32
CA LYS A 213 -8.06 -23.76 7.94
C LYS A 213 -8.38 -23.85 9.43
N ALA A 214 -9.36 -24.66 9.82
CA ALA A 214 -9.74 -24.86 11.22
C ALA A 214 -8.58 -25.44 12.04
N ALA A 215 -7.88 -26.45 11.50
CA ALA A 215 -6.71 -27.05 12.15
C ALA A 215 -5.57 -26.04 12.35
N LEU A 216 -5.29 -25.21 11.34
CA LEU A 216 -4.28 -24.15 11.45
C LEU A 216 -4.66 -23.08 12.47
N MET A 217 -5.92 -22.60 12.46
CA MET A 217 -6.39 -21.60 13.42
C MET A 217 -6.36 -22.09 14.87
N ALA A 218 -6.62 -23.37 15.10
CA ALA A 218 -6.55 -23.98 16.43
C ALA A 218 -5.10 -24.15 16.93
N SER A 219 -4.15 -24.34 16.01
CA SER A 219 -2.78 -24.75 16.33
C SER A 219 -1.77 -23.61 16.35
N VAL A 220 -2.03 -22.51 15.62
CA VAL A 220 -1.12 -21.37 15.50
C VAL A 220 -1.74 -20.13 16.18
N PRO A 221 -1.31 -19.79 17.42
CA PRO A 221 -1.82 -18.61 18.10
C PRO A 221 -1.42 -17.33 17.35
N GLY A 222 -2.41 -16.50 16.99
CA GLY A 222 -2.22 -15.21 16.30
C GLY A 222 -2.64 -15.15 14.83
N LEU A 223 -3.25 -16.20 14.29
CA LEU A 223 -3.71 -16.29 12.88
C LEU A 223 -5.20 -15.91 12.68
N GLN A 224 -5.76 -15.06 13.56
CA GLN A 224 -7.16 -14.61 13.54
C GLN A 224 -7.40 -13.41 12.61
#